data_AF-A0A815HC29-F1
#
_entry.id   AF-A0A815HC29-F1
#
_cell.length_a   1.000
_cell.length_b   1.000
_cell.length_c   1.000
_cell.angle_alpha   90.00
_cell.angle_beta   90.00
_cell.angle_gamma   90.00
#
_symmetry.space_group_name_H-M   'P 1'
#
loop_
_entity.id
_entity.type
_entity.pdbx_description
1 polymer ?
#
loop_
_entity_poly.entity_id
_entity_poly.type
_entity_poly.pdbx_seq_one_letter_code
_entity_poly.pdbx_strand_id
1 'polypeptide(L)'
;MITMMDLSGNHIGDTGAQHLANALQNNITFTELNLWHNEISHIGVQYLANMLRNNTTITSIDLSKNQIRDIGAKYLGDAFDYVSVLLNIGNGTFTPQKTYSIGSTQYDVAVVDVNNDNEPDIIAPDHHSNYVSVLFNIGNGTFGEQTTYLTGMHPYGVAVVDVNNDSNPDIIVTNSGDHNVGVLLNTGNGTFTAQTTYSTESLPLNVAVADVNNDGKPDIIVVNYYGDNVSVLLNTGNGTFSAQTPYLTGVNPRDLVVVDVNNDGKPDIIVTNEGSNTVSVLLAC
;
A
#
# COMPACT_ATOMS: atom_id res chain seq x y z
N MET A 1 -4.11 -27.89 -26.40
CA MET A 1 -3.35 -26.63 -26.23
C MET A 1 -2.14 -26.97 -25.38
N ILE A 2 -0.94 -26.58 -25.77
CA ILE A 2 0.26 -26.86 -24.97
C ILE A 2 0.31 -25.81 -23.86
N THR A 3 0.23 -26.26 -22.60
CA THR A 3 0.21 -25.39 -21.41
C THR A 3 1.48 -25.51 -20.57
N MET A 4 2.32 -26.50 -20.86
CA MET A 4 3.58 -26.75 -20.17
C MET A 4 4.75 -26.52 -21.13
N MET A 5 5.75 -25.80 -20.64
CA MET A 5 7.07 -25.70 -21.26
C MET A 5 8.10 -26.34 -20.34
N ASP A 6 8.63 -27.50 -20.73
CA ASP A 6 9.69 -28.19 -20.00
C ASP A 6 11.04 -27.96 -20.68
N LEU A 7 11.93 -27.26 -19.98
CA LEU A 7 13.30 -26.99 -20.38
C LEU A 7 14.29 -27.45 -19.30
N SER A 8 13.92 -28.42 -18.47
CA SER A 8 14.78 -28.93 -17.41
C SER A 8 16.09 -29.54 -17.93
N GLY A 9 17.21 -29.27 -17.24
CA GLY A 9 18.51 -29.90 -17.55
C GLY A 9 19.22 -29.43 -18.83
N ASN A 10 18.96 -28.20 -19.31
CA ASN A 10 19.45 -27.71 -20.60
C ASN A 10 20.60 -26.70 -20.52
N HIS A 11 21.18 -26.46 -19.34
CA HIS A 11 22.27 -25.49 -19.14
C HIS A 11 21.93 -24.07 -19.68
N ILE A 12 20.69 -23.63 -19.49
CA ILE A 12 20.17 -22.35 -20.03
C ILE A 12 20.99 -21.14 -19.55
N GLY A 13 21.41 -21.14 -18.27
CA GLY A 13 22.14 -20.05 -17.64
C GLY A 13 21.36 -18.73 -17.57
N ASP A 14 22.00 -17.68 -17.07
CA ASP A 14 21.37 -16.37 -16.87
C ASP A 14 20.94 -15.70 -18.19
N THR A 15 21.77 -15.80 -19.23
CA THR A 15 21.47 -15.25 -20.56
C THR A 15 20.28 -15.95 -21.20
N GLY A 16 20.19 -17.28 -21.10
CA GLY A 16 19.03 -18.00 -21.61
C GLY A 16 17.76 -17.68 -20.83
N ALA A 17 17.85 -17.51 -19.51
CA ALA A 17 16.74 -17.07 -18.67
C ALA A 17 16.24 -15.67 -19.07
N GLN A 18 17.13 -14.74 -19.43
CA GLN A 18 16.78 -13.43 -19.97
C GLN A 18 15.98 -13.54 -21.28
N HIS A 19 16.46 -14.34 -22.23
CA HIS A 19 15.76 -14.53 -23.50
C HIS A 19 14.37 -15.16 -23.31
N LEU A 20 14.29 -16.14 -22.42
CA LEU A 20 13.04 -16.78 -22.06
C LEU A 20 12.07 -15.80 -21.40
N ALA A 21 12.54 -14.99 -20.45
CA ALA A 21 11.74 -13.95 -19.80
C ALA A 21 11.14 -12.97 -20.83
N ASN A 22 11.94 -12.50 -21.78
CA ASN A 22 11.47 -11.61 -22.84
C ASN A 22 10.42 -12.28 -23.74
N ALA A 23 10.59 -13.56 -24.07
CA ALA A 23 9.64 -14.31 -24.90
C ALA A 23 8.31 -14.58 -24.17
N LEU A 24 8.35 -14.78 -22.85
CA LEU A 24 7.19 -15.14 -22.04
C LEU A 24 6.45 -13.95 -21.43
N GLN A 25 6.97 -12.72 -21.54
CA GLN A 25 6.34 -11.53 -20.95
C GLN A 25 4.89 -11.32 -21.37
N ASN A 26 4.55 -11.66 -22.62
CA ASN A 26 3.19 -11.59 -23.16
C ASN A 26 2.59 -12.97 -23.45
N ASN A 27 3.13 -14.03 -22.85
CA ASN A 27 2.58 -15.38 -23.00
C ASN A 27 1.14 -15.42 -22.47
N ILE A 28 0.24 -16.01 -23.25
CA ILE A 28 -1.17 -16.21 -22.91
C ILE A 28 -1.56 -17.69 -22.81
N THR A 29 -0.62 -18.63 -23.06
CA THR A 29 -0.94 -20.06 -23.21
C THR A 29 -0.24 -20.97 -22.20
N PHE A 30 1.03 -20.71 -21.88
CA PHE A 30 1.75 -21.54 -20.91
C PHE A 30 1.36 -21.19 -19.47
N THR A 31 1.03 -22.20 -18.68
CA THR A 31 0.71 -22.08 -17.25
C THR A 31 1.82 -22.66 -16.37
N GLU A 32 2.64 -23.56 -16.92
CA GLU A 32 3.71 -24.25 -16.21
C GLU A 32 5.04 -24.09 -16.95
N LEU A 33 6.07 -23.66 -16.22
CA LEU A 33 7.44 -23.50 -16.73
C LEU A 33 8.42 -24.31 -15.88
N ASN A 34 8.96 -25.39 -16.43
CA ASN A 34 9.96 -26.21 -15.76
C ASN A 34 11.37 -25.80 -16.20
N LEU A 35 12.13 -25.21 -15.28
CA LEU A 35 13.53 -24.79 -15.45
C LEU A 35 14.46 -25.51 -14.47
N TRP A 36 14.06 -26.68 -13.98
CA TRP A 36 14.87 -27.50 -13.08
C TRP A 36 16.29 -27.71 -13.63
N HIS A 37 17.31 -27.51 -12.79
CA HIS A 37 18.72 -27.77 -13.11
C HIS A 37 19.24 -27.11 -14.41
N ASN A 38 19.29 -25.78 -14.45
CA ASN A 38 19.66 -25.02 -15.64
C ASN A 38 20.79 -24.00 -15.43
N GLU A 39 21.52 -24.09 -14.31
CA GLU A 39 22.61 -23.15 -13.98
C GLU A 39 22.17 -21.68 -13.90
N ILE A 40 20.88 -21.43 -13.65
CA ILE A 40 20.33 -20.10 -13.50
C ILE A 40 20.75 -19.56 -12.13
N SER A 41 21.42 -18.41 -12.09
CA SER A 41 21.78 -17.71 -10.87
C SER A 41 20.71 -16.68 -10.48
N HIS A 42 20.91 -15.98 -9.37
CA HIS A 42 20.10 -14.81 -9.01
C HIS A 42 19.94 -13.78 -10.15
N ILE A 43 20.91 -13.63 -11.06
CA ILE A 43 20.82 -12.73 -12.22
C ILE A 43 19.74 -13.20 -13.20
N GLY A 44 19.74 -14.48 -13.58
CA GLY A 44 18.71 -15.04 -14.45
C GLY A 44 17.33 -15.03 -13.80
N VAL A 45 17.26 -15.28 -12.48
CA VAL A 45 16.00 -15.18 -11.72
C VAL A 45 15.47 -13.75 -11.71
N GLN A 46 16.31 -12.72 -11.69
CA GLN A 46 15.86 -11.33 -11.79
C GLN A 46 15.05 -11.08 -13.07
N TYR A 47 15.50 -11.61 -14.21
CA TYR A 47 14.76 -11.49 -15.46
C TYR A 47 13.44 -12.25 -15.43
N LEU A 48 13.44 -13.47 -14.87
CA LEU A 48 12.22 -14.27 -14.74
C LEU A 48 11.20 -13.61 -13.80
N ALA A 49 11.65 -13.06 -12.67
CA ALA A 49 10.81 -12.28 -11.75
C ALA A 49 10.16 -11.08 -12.45
N ASN A 50 10.93 -10.30 -13.22
CA ASN A 50 10.41 -9.16 -13.98
C ASN A 50 9.37 -9.58 -15.04
N MET A 51 9.55 -10.75 -15.65
CA MET A 51 8.56 -11.34 -16.55
C MET A 51 7.28 -11.71 -15.78
N LEU A 52 7.41 -12.38 -14.63
CA LEU A 52 6.27 -12.79 -13.80
C LEU A 52 5.43 -11.62 -13.28
N ARG A 53 6.00 -10.42 -13.10
CA ARG A 53 5.25 -9.21 -12.74
C ARG A 53 4.14 -8.86 -13.73
N ASN A 54 4.34 -9.17 -15.01
CA ASN A 54 3.39 -8.83 -16.08
C ASN A 54 2.68 -10.07 -16.65
N ASN A 55 3.26 -11.26 -16.47
CA ASN A 55 2.65 -12.49 -16.94
C ASN A 55 1.64 -13.02 -15.90
N THR A 56 0.35 -12.95 -16.24
CA THR A 56 -0.74 -13.46 -15.38
C THR A 56 -1.11 -14.92 -15.63
N THR A 57 -0.41 -15.60 -16.55
CA THR A 57 -0.77 -16.96 -16.99
C THR A 57 0.08 -18.06 -16.38
N ILE A 58 1.36 -17.80 -16.11
CA ILE A 58 2.25 -18.78 -15.48
C ILE A 58 1.89 -18.87 -14.00
N THR A 59 1.32 -20.00 -13.61
CA THR A 59 0.91 -20.28 -12.23
C THR A 59 1.89 -21.19 -11.50
N SER A 60 2.84 -21.81 -12.22
CA SER A 60 3.86 -22.68 -11.64
C SER A 60 5.20 -22.52 -12.37
N ILE A 61 6.27 -22.35 -11.58
CA ILE A 61 7.65 -22.31 -12.07
C ILE A 61 8.54 -23.20 -11.20
N ASP A 62 9.25 -24.16 -11.81
CA ASP A 62 10.24 -24.96 -11.09
C ASP A 62 11.65 -24.44 -11.37
N LEU A 63 12.27 -23.84 -10.35
CA LEU A 63 13.65 -23.37 -10.36
C LEU A 63 14.58 -24.24 -9.50
N SER A 64 14.14 -25.42 -9.08
CA SER A 64 14.94 -26.31 -8.25
C SER A 64 16.25 -26.70 -8.93
N LYS A 65 17.29 -26.98 -8.13
CA LYS A 65 18.65 -27.32 -8.62
C LYS A 65 19.32 -26.25 -9.49
N ASN A 66 18.88 -24.99 -9.37
CA ASN A 66 19.58 -23.81 -9.84
C ASN A 66 20.37 -23.12 -8.71
N GLN A 67 21.00 -21.99 -9.01
CA GLN A 67 21.89 -21.24 -8.13
C GLN A 67 21.23 -19.92 -7.70
N ILE A 68 19.95 -19.97 -7.36
CA ILE A 68 19.10 -18.78 -7.13
C ILE A 68 19.55 -17.96 -5.91
N ARG A 69 20.05 -18.63 -4.86
CA ARG A 69 20.43 -18.02 -3.57
C ARG A 69 19.27 -17.26 -2.90
N ASP A 70 19.57 -16.66 -1.76
CA ASP A 70 18.68 -15.73 -1.04
C ASP A 70 18.27 -14.53 -1.90
N ILE A 71 19.20 -13.98 -2.68
CA ILE A 71 18.94 -12.85 -3.58
C ILE A 71 17.89 -13.21 -4.65
N GLY A 72 18.00 -14.39 -5.28
CA GLY A 72 17.01 -14.83 -6.27
C GLY A 72 15.65 -15.14 -5.65
N ALA A 73 15.62 -15.69 -4.43
CA ALA A 73 14.37 -15.87 -3.69
C ALA A 73 13.69 -14.52 -3.40
N LYS A 74 14.47 -13.49 -3.03
CA LYS A 74 13.97 -12.11 -2.87
C LYS A 74 13.34 -11.60 -4.17
N TYR A 75 14.02 -11.74 -5.32
CA TYR A 75 13.45 -11.29 -6.61
C TYR A 75 12.12 -11.97 -6.94
N LEU A 76 11.96 -13.25 -6.62
CA LEU A 76 10.70 -13.96 -6.82
C LEU A 76 9.59 -13.47 -5.88
N GLY A 77 9.90 -13.14 -4.63
CA GLY A 77 8.94 -12.48 -3.73
C GLY A 77 8.52 -11.12 -4.27
N ASP A 78 9.49 -10.28 -4.60
CA ASP A 78 9.30 -8.95 -5.20
C ASP A 78 8.59 -9.00 -6.58
N ALA A 79 8.41 -10.16 -7.20
CA ALA A 79 7.70 -10.30 -8.46
C ALA A 79 6.18 -10.18 -8.30
N PHE A 80 5.67 -10.33 -7.08
CA PHE A 80 4.23 -10.32 -6.78
C PHE A 80 3.83 -9.21 -5.80
N ASP A 81 4.83 -8.48 -5.30
CA ASP A 81 4.76 -7.59 -4.15
C ASP A 81 5.19 -6.17 -4.57
N TYR A 82 4.32 -5.48 -5.33
CA TYR A 82 4.66 -4.21 -5.97
C TYR A 82 3.49 -3.22 -6.05
N VAL A 83 3.81 -1.93 -6.14
CA VAL A 83 2.90 -0.87 -6.60
C VAL A 83 3.10 -0.63 -8.09
N SER A 84 1.99 -0.54 -8.83
CA SER A 84 1.98 -0.16 -10.24
C SER A 84 1.64 1.32 -10.42
N VAL A 85 2.48 2.00 -11.21
CA VAL A 85 2.27 3.39 -11.61
C VAL A 85 1.96 3.42 -13.11
N LEU A 86 0.82 4.01 -13.46
CA LEU A 86 0.40 4.27 -14.83
C LEU A 86 0.30 5.78 -15.02
N LEU A 87 1.17 6.36 -15.85
CA LEU A 87 1.22 7.81 -16.04
C LEU A 87 0.20 8.25 -17.08
N ASN A 88 -0.68 9.18 -16.74
CA ASN A 88 -1.64 9.77 -17.68
C ASN A 88 -0.89 10.63 -18.70
N ILE A 89 -1.14 10.40 -20.00
CA ILE A 89 -0.52 11.18 -21.08
C ILE A 89 -1.35 12.40 -21.52
N GLY A 90 -2.35 12.78 -20.72
CA GLY A 90 -3.11 14.04 -20.85
C GLY A 90 -4.38 13.94 -21.71
N ASN A 91 -4.67 12.78 -22.29
CA ASN A 91 -5.85 12.53 -23.11
C ASN A 91 -6.76 11.42 -22.55
N GLY A 92 -6.60 11.07 -21.27
CA GLY A 92 -7.32 9.97 -20.62
C GLY A 92 -6.78 8.58 -20.94
N THR A 93 -5.63 8.49 -21.60
CA THR A 93 -4.87 7.24 -21.75
C THR A 93 -3.61 7.27 -20.88
N PHE A 94 -3.06 6.08 -20.62
CA PHE A 94 -1.95 5.91 -19.68
C PHE A 94 -0.79 5.18 -20.34
N THR A 95 0.42 5.46 -19.89
CA THR A 95 1.60 4.67 -20.23
C THR A 95 1.43 3.23 -19.74
N PRO A 96 2.15 2.25 -20.33
CA PRO A 96 2.29 0.93 -19.71
C PRO A 96 2.71 1.05 -18.25
N GLN A 97 2.22 0.13 -17.41
CA GLN A 97 2.53 0.15 -15.99
C GLN A 97 4.03 0.05 -15.74
N LYS A 98 4.49 0.80 -14.74
CA LYS A 98 5.81 0.64 -14.15
C LYS A 98 5.65 0.18 -12.71
N THR A 99 6.31 -0.92 -12.36
CA THR A 99 6.17 -1.58 -11.05
C THR A 99 7.32 -1.23 -10.12
N TYR A 100 7.03 -1.00 -8.86
CA TYR A 100 8.00 -0.74 -7.79
C TYR A 100 7.79 -1.73 -6.65
N SER A 101 8.84 -2.48 -6.27
CA SER A 101 8.73 -3.48 -5.21
C SER A 101 8.55 -2.79 -3.85
N ILE A 102 7.49 -3.14 -3.11
CA ILE A 102 7.22 -2.49 -1.81
C ILE A 102 6.79 -3.44 -0.69
N GLY A 103 7.04 -4.74 -0.85
CA GLY A 103 6.55 -5.76 0.10
C GLY A 103 5.12 -6.21 -0.24
N SER A 104 4.56 -7.08 0.60
CA SER A 104 3.42 -7.91 0.22
C SER A 104 2.06 -7.29 0.56
N THR A 105 1.10 -7.45 -0.36
CA THR A 105 -0.32 -7.07 -0.20
C THR A 105 -0.57 -5.67 0.36
N GLN A 106 -0.76 -4.73 -0.56
CA GLN A 106 -1.22 -3.38 -0.26
C GLN A 106 -2.75 -3.37 -0.24
N TYR A 107 -3.35 -2.80 0.81
CA TYR A 107 -4.78 -2.52 0.83
C TYR A 107 -5.13 -1.06 0.51
N ASP A 108 -4.16 -0.16 0.68
CA ASP A 108 -4.36 1.27 0.49
C ASP A 108 -3.06 1.95 0.03
N VAL A 109 -3.18 3.17 -0.49
CA VAL A 109 -2.07 4.00 -0.92
C VAL A 109 -2.40 5.49 -0.77
N ALA A 110 -1.46 6.25 -0.23
CA ALA A 110 -1.52 7.71 -0.23
C ALA A 110 -0.45 8.29 -1.16
N VAL A 111 -0.76 9.44 -1.77
CA VAL A 111 0.11 10.14 -2.70
C VAL A 111 0.22 11.60 -2.30
N VAL A 112 1.34 11.98 -1.69
CA VAL A 112 1.60 13.31 -1.12
C VAL A 112 3.10 13.59 -1.19
N ASP A 113 3.49 14.85 -1.45
CA ASP A 113 4.88 15.30 -1.29
C ASP A 113 5.22 15.35 0.20
N VAL A 114 6.09 14.45 0.67
CA VAL A 114 6.48 14.38 2.09
C VAL A 114 7.89 14.92 2.33
N ASN A 115 8.64 15.28 1.29
CA ASN A 115 10.01 15.75 1.40
C ASN A 115 10.20 17.21 0.95
N ASN A 116 9.11 17.88 0.55
CA ASN A 116 9.01 19.26 0.08
C ASN A 116 9.80 19.53 -1.22
N ASP A 117 9.93 18.55 -2.11
CA ASP A 117 10.56 18.71 -3.42
C ASP A 117 9.57 19.07 -4.55
N ASN A 118 8.27 19.17 -4.23
CA ASN A 118 7.12 19.38 -5.12
C ASN A 118 6.82 18.20 -6.06
N GLU A 119 7.39 17.04 -5.82
CA GLU A 119 7.05 15.80 -6.51
C GLU A 119 6.30 14.90 -5.53
N PRO A 120 5.07 14.45 -5.85
CA PRO A 120 4.30 13.66 -4.91
C PRO A 120 4.92 12.27 -4.75
N ASP A 121 5.10 11.84 -3.50
CA ASP A 121 5.64 10.55 -3.12
C ASP A 121 4.53 9.52 -2.90
N ILE A 122 4.89 8.23 -2.90
CA ILE A 122 3.96 7.13 -2.60
C ILE A 122 4.19 6.66 -1.18
N ILE A 123 3.11 6.56 -0.41
CA ILE A 123 3.08 5.97 0.92
C ILE A 123 2.14 4.77 0.89
N ALA A 124 2.63 3.60 1.27
CA ALA A 124 1.90 2.36 1.17
C ALA A 124 2.13 1.44 2.39
N PRO A 125 1.10 1.13 3.18
CA PRO A 125 1.19 0.13 4.24
C PRO A 125 1.38 -1.28 3.68
N ASP A 126 2.25 -2.07 4.31
CA ASP A 126 2.45 -3.49 4.00
C ASP A 126 1.84 -4.34 5.09
N HIS A 127 0.69 -4.93 4.75
CA HIS A 127 -0.14 -5.68 5.68
C HIS A 127 0.58 -6.90 6.31
N HIS A 128 1.58 -7.51 5.68
CA HIS A 128 2.25 -8.68 6.27
C HIS A 128 3.60 -8.38 6.89
N SER A 129 4.17 -7.19 6.71
CA SER A 129 5.50 -6.85 7.23
C SER A 129 5.51 -5.89 8.42
N ASN A 130 4.35 -5.37 8.85
CA ASN A 130 4.22 -4.39 9.95
C ASN A 130 4.91 -3.04 9.65
N TYR A 131 5.22 -2.78 8.38
CA TYR A 131 5.86 -1.55 7.93
C TYR A 131 4.90 -0.71 7.08
N VAL A 132 5.19 0.58 7.03
CA VAL A 132 4.73 1.47 5.98
C VAL A 132 5.93 1.85 5.10
N SER A 133 5.76 1.76 3.80
CA SER A 133 6.78 2.05 2.80
C SER A 133 6.57 3.43 2.20
N VAL A 134 7.65 4.21 2.10
CA VAL A 134 7.71 5.51 1.43
C VAL A 134 8.60 5.40 0.21
N LEU A 135 8.06 5.73 -0.95
CA LEU A 135 8.75 5.70 -2.23
C LEU A 135 8.86 7.13 -2.71
N PHE A 136 10.08 7.66 -2.68
CA PHE A 136 10.32 9.03 -3.12
C PHE A 136 10.27 9.13 -4.63
N ASN A 137 9.49 10.09 -5.12
CA ASN A 137 9.45 10.42 -6.54
C ASN A 137 10.73 11.19 -6.89
N ILE A 138 11.52 10.66 -7.81
CA ILE A 138 12.77 11.27 -8.28
C ILE A 138 12.54 12.20 -9.50
N GLY A 139 11.28 12.59 -9.70
CA GLY A 139 10.80 13.35 -10.84
C GLY A 139 10.36 12.47 -12.02
N ASN A 140 9.57 13.07 -12.91
CA ASN A 140 9.01 12.45 -14.11
C ASN A 140 8.13 11.20 -13.84
N GLY A 141 7.54 11.10 -12.65
CA GLY A 141 6.68 9.98 -12.26
C GLY A 141 7.46 8.67 -12.07
N THR A 142 8.72 8.77 -11.65
CA THR A 142 9.54 7.61 -11.33
C THR A 142 9.99 7.62 -9.89
N PHE A 143 10.06 6.45 -9.25
CA PHE A 143 10.30 6.34 -7.82
C PHE A 143 11.63 5.65 -7.50
N GLY A 144 12.26 6.05 -6.39
CA GLY A 144 13.44 5.41 -5.83
C GLY A 144 13.15 4.05 -5.18
N GLU A 145 14.14 3.49 -4.50
CA GLU A 145 13.91 2.34 -3.61
C GLU A 145 13.04 2.75 -2.42
N GLN A 146 12.23 1.81 -1.92
CA GLN A 146 11.41 2.04 -0.75
C GLN A 146 12.25 2.32 0.50
N THR A 147 11.78 3.25 1.31
CA THR A 147 12.21 3.42 2.70
C THR A 147 11.09 2.95 3.61
N THR A 148 11.38 2.06 4.55
CA THR A 148 10.36 1.43 5.41
C THR A 148 10.40 1.99 6.83
N TYR A 149 9.22 2.28 7.39
CA TYR A 149 9.05 2.72 8.77
C TYR A 149 8.20 1.72 9.53
N LEU A 150 8.64 1.34 10.73
CA LEU A 150 7.88 0.42 11.58
C LEU A 150 6.60 1.09 12.05
N THR A 151 5.46 0.46 11.77
CA THR A 151 4.14 0.84 12.29
C THR A 151 3.69 -0.27 13.26
N GLY A 152 2.47 -0.78 13.18
CA GLY A 152 1.96 -1.90 13.97
C GLY A 152 1.66 -3.16 13.14
N MET A 153 1.03 -4.14 13.78
CA MET A 153 0.63 -5.39 13.16
C MET A 153 -0.51 -5.20 12.16
N HIS A 154 -0.35 -5.81 10.98
CA HIS A 154 -1.34 -5.78 9.90
C HIS A 154 -1.82 -4.37 9.53
N PRO A 155 -0.91 -3.47 9.09
CA PRO A 155 -1.31 -2.14 8.67
C PRO A 155 -2.22 -2.21 7.43
N TYR A 156 -3.24 -1.36 7.39
CA TYR A 156 -4.32 -1.44 6.40
C TYR A 156 -4.54 -0.14 5.62
N GLY A 157 -5.23 0.84 6.21
CA GLY A 157 -5.45 2.17 5.64
C GLY A 157 -4.35 3.16 5.99
N VAL A 158 -4.18 4.17 5.13
CA VAL A 158 -3.20 5.24 5.31
C VAL A 158 -3.78 6.61 4.93
N ALA A 159 -3.53 7.61 5.77
CA ALA A 159 -3.77 9.02 5.45
C ALA A 159 -2.49 9.82 5.66
N VAL A 160 -2.32 10.90 4.90
CA VAL A 160 -1.12 11.75 4.97
C VAL A 160 -1.53 13.22 5.00
N VAL A 161 -1.20 13.91 6.10
CA VAL A 161 -1.60 15.29 6.37
C VAL A 161 -0.79 15.85 7.53
N ASP A 162 -0.54 17.16 7.54
CA ASP A 162 0.12 17.85 8.65
C ASP A 162 -0.81 17.91 9.88
N VAL A 163 -0.48 17.19 10.95
CA VAL A 163 -1.27 17.13 12.18
C VAL A 163 -0.68 17.94 13.33
N ASN A 164 0.49 18.53 13.14
CA ASN A 164 1.20 19.30 14.18
C ASN A 164 1.41 20.78 13.79
N ASN A 165 0.93 21.17 12.61
CA ASN A 165 1.03 22.51 12.02
C ASN A 165 2.48 22.96 11.79
N ASP A 166 3.36 22.05 11.40
CA ASP A 166 4.75 22.34 11.03
C ASP A 166 5.00 22.41 9.51
N SER A 167 3.94 22.32 8.71
CA SER A 167 3.91 22.32 7.24
C SER A 167 4.52 21.08 6.58
N ASN A 168 4.83 20.02 7.32
CA ASN A 168 5.27 18.75 6.76
C ASN A 168 4.17 17.70 6.94
N PRO A 169 3.68 17.07 5.86
CA PRO A 169 2.64 16.06 5.99
C PRO A 169 3.13 14.84 6.79
N ASP A 170 2.36 14.46 7.81
CA ASP A 170 2.61 13.32 8.69
C ASP A 170 1.88 12.07 8.18
N ILE A 171 2.38 10.88 8.52
CA ILE A 171 1.75 9.62 8.13
C ILE A 171 0.87 9.11 9.27
N ILE A 172 -0.37 8.73 8.93
CA ILE A 172 -1.33 8.10 9.84
C ILE A 172 -1.71 6.74 9.28
N VAL A 173 -1.52 5.67 10.05
CA VAL A 173 -1.74 4.29 9.60
C VAL A 173 -2.64 3.54 10.58
N THR A 174 -3.68 2.87 10.09
CA THR A 174 -4.45 1.92 10.91
C THR A 174 -3.73 0.60 10.99
N ASN A 175 -3.54 0.06 12.20
CA ASN A 175 -2.92 -1.25 12.42
C ASN A 175 -3.99 -2.24 12.88
N SER A 176 -4.56 -2.97 11.93
CA SER A 176 -5.74 -3.82 12.16
C SER A 176 -5.48 -4.95 13.16
N GLY A 177 -4.24 -5.46 13.20
CA GLY A 177 -3.80 -6.49 14.15
C GLY A 177 -3.64 -5.97 15.57
N ASP A 178 -3.22 -4.71 15.73
CA ASP A 178 -2.99 -4.10 17.05
C ASP A 178 -4.19 -3.34 17.60
N HIS A 179 -5.27 -3.21 16.82
CA HIS A 179 -6.49 -2.50 17.24
C HIS A 179 -6.19 -1.03 17.61
N ASN A 180 -5.34 -0.38 16.79
CA ASN A 180 -4.93 1.01 17.00
C ASN A 180 -4.71 1.75 15.67
N VAL A 181 -4.54 3.07 15.79
CA VAL A 181 -3.99 3.93 14.73
C VAL A 181 -2.64 4.48 15.19
N GLY A 182 -1.64 4.43 14.32
CA GLY A 182 -0.30 4.97 14.51
C GLY A 182 -0.13 6.30 13.78
N VAL A 183 0.58 7.23 14.40
CA VAL A 183 0.96 8.54 13.84
C VAL A 183 2.47 8.63 13.82
N LEU A 184 3.05 8.82 12.62
CA LEU A 184 4.47 9.01 12.41
C LEU A 184 4.67 10.46 11.95
N LEU A 185 5.30 11.28 12.80
CA LEU A 185 5.51 12.70 12.50
C LEU A 185 6.67 12.87 11.54
N ASN A 186 6.51 13.71 10.53
CA ASN A 186 7.54 14.03 9.56
C ASN A 186 8.54 15.02 10.16
N THR A 187 9.83 14.82 9.90
CA THR A 187 10.91 15.70 10.36
C THR A 187 11.30 16.76 9.31
N GLY A 188 10.55 16.85 8.22
CA GLY A 188 10.63 17.92 7.21
C GLY A 188 11.47 17.61 5.97
N ASN A 189 11.94 16.38 5.83
CA ASN A 189 12.76 15.92 4.69
C ASN A 189 12.34 14.51 4.23
N GLY A 190 11.09 14.13 4.48
CA GLY A 190 10.57 12.80 4.19
C GLY A 190 11.05 11.72 5.16
N THR A 191 11.70 12.07 6.28
CA THR A 191 11.98 11.12 7.35
C THR A 191 11.00 11.25 8.49
N PHE A 192 10.62 10.13 9.11
CA PHE A 192 9.53 10.10 10.08
C PHE A 192 10.01 9.62 11.45
N THR A 193 9.41 10.15 12.51
CA THR A 193 9.64 9.71 13.88
C THR A 193 9.12 8.28 14.10
N ALA A 194 9.50 7.67 15.23
CA ALA A 194 8.82 6.48 15.70
C ALA A 194 7.32 6.76 15.89
N GLN A 195 6.48 5.76 15.62
CA GLN A 195 5.04 5.92 15.74
C GLN A 195 4.62 6.23 17.18
N THR A 196 3.64 7.12 17.31
CA THR A 196 2.80 7.24 18.51
C THR A 196 1.47 6.57 18.21
N THR A 197 1.00 5.71 19.11
CA THR A 197 -0.21 4.91 18.88
C THR A 197 -1.37 5.34 19.76
N TYR A 198 -2.57 5.24 19.19
CA TYR A 198 -3.83 5.54 19.85
C TYR A 198 -4.79 4.36 19.68
N SER A 199 -5.29 3.83 20.78
CA SER A 199 -6.24 2.71 20.73
C SER A 199 -7.52 3.11 20.01
N THR A 200 -7.99 2.22 19.15
CA THR A 200 -9.29 2.30 18.46
C THR A 200 -10.18 1.16 18.95
N GLU A 201 -11.16 0.74 18.14
CA GLU A 201 -11.92 -0.48 18.37
C GLU A 201 -11.38 -1.64 17.51
N SER A 202 -12.14 -2.72 17.37
CA SER A 202 -11.66 -3.95 16.73
C SER A 202 -11.60 -3.88 15.21
N LEU A 203 -10.46 -4.35 14.69
CA LEU A 203 -10.10 -4.41 13.29
C LEU A 203 -10.29 -3.05 12.57
N PRO A 204 -9.50 -2.02 12.95
CA PRO A 204 -9.50 -0.75 12.22
C PRO A 204 -9.01 -1.01 10.78
N LEU A 205 -9.80 -0.59 9.79
CA LEU A 205 -9.51 -0.84 8.38
C LEU A 205 -9.08 0.43 7.65
N ASN A 206 -9.91 1.47 7.66
CA ASN A 206 -9.64 2.69 6.92
C ASN A 206 -9.59 3.91 7.86
N VAL A 207 -8.87 4.94 7.43
CA VAL A 207 -8.70 6.21 8.13
C VAL A 207 -8.95 7.38 7.18
N ALA A 208 -9.69 8.36 7.66
CA ALA A 208 -9.80 9.68 7.04
C ALA A 208 -9.39 10.74 8.05
N VAL A 209 -9.09 11.93 7.55
CA VAL A 209 -8.68 13.06 8.37
C VAL A 209 -9.43 14.31 7.94
N ALA A 210 -10.02 15.00 8.91
CA ALA A 210 -10.75 16.24 8.71
C ALA A 210 -10.93 16.97 10.04
N ASP A 211 -11.11 18.29 10.00
CA ASP A 211 -11.49 19.08 11.17
C ASP A 211 -12.99 18.92 11.46
N VAL A 212 -13.35 17.93 12.28
CA VAL A 212 -14.77 17.59 12.53
C VAL A 212 -15.40 18.39 13.67
N ASN A 213 -14.60 19.15 14.40
CA ASN A 213 -15.05 20.02 15.49
C ASN A 213 -14.90 21.52 15.18
N ASN A 214 -14.39 21.86 13.99
CA ASN A 214 -14.16 23.22 13.49
C ASN A 214 -13.22 24.04 14.38
N ASP A 215 -12.17 23.42 14.93
CA ASP A 215 -11.12 24.07 15.72
C ASP A 215 -9.85 24.44 14.91
N GLY A 216 -9.86 24.14 13.61
CA GLY A 216 -8.79 24.41 12.67
C GLY A 216 -7.73 23.31 12.62
N LYS A 217 -7.92 22.17 13.28
CA LYS A 217 -6.95 21.07 13.31
C LYS A 217 -7.54 19.82 12.68
N PRO A 218 -6.76 19.11 11.85
CA PRO A 218 -7.20 17.83 11.32
C PRO A 218 -7.33 16.78 12.42
N ASP A 219 -8.54 16.24 12.61
CA ASP A 219 -8.85 15.13 13.51
C ASP A 219 -8.79 13.79 12.77
N ILE A 220 -8.51 12.70 13.50
CA ILE A 220 -8.45 11.35 12.92
C ILE A 220 -9.82 10.66 13.05
N ILE A 221 -10.31 10.08 11.95
CA ILE A 221 -11.52 9.27 11.89
C ILE A 221 -11.17 7.88 11.39
N VAL A 222 -11.42 6.85 12.19
CA VAL A 222 -11.09 5.45 11.86
C VAL A 222 -12.34 4.60 11.77
N VAL A 223 -12.47 3.80 10.72
CA VAL A 223 -13.51 2.78 10.58
C VAL A 223 -13.10 1.48 11.26
N ASN A 224 -13.92 0.96 12.16
CA ASN A 224 -13.65 -0.26 12.92
C ASN A 224 -14.60 -1.40 12.49
N TYR A 225 -14.10 -2.33 11.69
CA TYR A 225 -14.91 -3.33 10.99
C TYR A 225 -15.64 -4.30 11.93
N TYR A 226 -15.01 -4.75 13.02
CA TYR A 226 -15.69 -5.60 14.00
C TYR A 226 -16.26 -4.80 15.19
N GLY A 227 -15.98 -3.50 15.25
CA GLY A 227 -16.57 -2.59 16.22
C GLY A 227 -17.96 -2.06 15.82
N ASP A 228 -18.35 -2.20 14.56
CA ASP A 228 -19.59 -1.61 13.98
C ASP A 228 -19.71 -0.10 14.27
N ASN A 229 -18.57 0.61 14.22
CA ASN A 229 -18.49 2.02 14.53
C ASN A 229 -17.35 2.73 13.77
N VAL A 230 -17.33 4.05 13.88
CA VAL A 230 -16.15 4.87 13.63
C VAL A 230 -15.61 5.43 14.95
N SER A 231 -14.29 5.43 15.11
CA SER A 231 -13.58 6.13 16.18
C SER A 231 -13.19 7.52 15.70
N VAL A 232 -13.57 8.57 16.43
CA VAL A 232 -13.08 9.95 16.21
C VAL A 232 -12.08 10.31 17.31
N LEU A 233 -10.88 10.70 16.91
CA LEU A 233 -9.79 11.13 17.80
C LEU A 233 -9.48 12.59 17.52
N LEU A 234 -9.79 13.46 18.48
CA LEU A 234 -9.62 14.91 18.31
C LEU A 234 -8.16 15.33 18.51
N ASN A 235 -7.65 16.13 17.60
CA ASN A 235 -6.28 16.62 17.61
C ASN A 235 -6.08 17.75 18.64
N THR A 236 -5.03 17.66 19.44
CA THR A 236 -4.70 18.68 20.44
C THR A 236 -3.84 19.82 19.88
N GLY A 237 -3.33 19.69 18.65
CA GLY A 237 -2.64 20.74 17.88
C GLY A 237 -1.11 20.66 17.86
N ASN A 238 -0.55 19.53 18.26
CA ASN A 238 0.88 19.27 18.34
C ASN A 238 1.21 17.84 17.88
N GLY A 239 0.38 17.29 16.99
CA GLY A 239 0.48 15.90 16.54
C GLY A 239 0.08 14.87 17.59
N THR A 240 -0.60 15.28 18.67
CA THR A 240 -1.18 14.37 19.66
C THR A 240 -2.70 14.40 19.66
N PHE A 241 -3.32 13.27 20.02
CA PHE A 241 -4.76 13.08 19.92
C PHE A 241 -5.38 12.68 21.25
N SER A 242 -6.63 13.08 21.46
CA SER A 242 -7.44 12.64 22.59
C SER A 242 -7.85 11.17 22.44
N ALA A 243 -8.35 10.57 23.52
CA ALA A 243 -8.95 9.24 23.46
C ALA A 243 -10.12 9.21 22.46
N GLN A 244 -10.29 8.07 21.79
CA GLN A 244 -11.32 7.92 20.78
C GLN A 244 -12.74 8.07 21.35
N THR A 245 -13.60 8.75 20.60
CA THR A 245 -15.04 8.76 20.80
C THR A 245 -15.69 7.89 19.72
N PRO A 246 -16.36 6.78 20.07
CA PRO A 246 -16.98 5.90 19.09
C PRO A 246 -18.36 6.41 18.68
N TYR A 247 -18.67 6.31 17.38
CA TYR A 247 -19.98 6.59 16.81
C TYR A 247 -20.46 5.38 16.00
N LEU A 248 -21.63 4.86 16.37
CA LEU A 248 -22.17 3.64 15.76
C LEU A 248 -22.48 3.84 14.27
N THR A 249 -22.25 2.78 13.50
CA THR A 249 -22.57 2.69 12.08
C THR A 249 -23.53 1.53 11.82
N GLY A 250 -23.64 1.09 10.56
CA GLY A 250 -24.14 -0.24 10.24
C GLY A 250 -23.10 -1.32 10.57
N VAL A 251 -23.42 -2.54 10.18
CA VAL A 251 -22.62 -3.74 10.50
C VAL A 251 -21.47 -3.88 9.50
N ASN A 252 -20.29 -4.18 10.01
CA ASN A 252 -19.05 -4.33 9.25
C ASN A 252 -18.74 -3.12 8.35
N PRO A 253 -18.54 -1.92 8.94
CA PRO A 253 -18.13 -0.74 8.19
C PRO A 253 -16.74 -0.98 7.58
N ARG A 254 -16.54 -0.52 6.34
CA ARG A 254 -15.32 -0.85 5.58
C ARG A 254 -14.55 0.37 5.10
N ASP A 255 -15.27 1.40 4.67
CA ASP A 255 -14.68 2.59 4.07
C ASP A 255 -15.47 3.84 4.46
N LEU A 256 -14.80 5.00 4.46
CA LEU A 256 -15.39 6.28 4.81
C LEU A 256 -14.94 7.42 3.90
N VAL A 257 -15.78 8.43 3.79
CA VAL A 257 -15.43 9.75 3.26
C VAL A 257 -15.96 10.82 4.19
N VAL A 258 -15.28 11.97 4.20
CA VAL A 258 -15.64 13.10 5.06
C VAL A 258 -15.90 14.33 4.19
N VAL A 259 -17.12 14.85 4.26
CA VAL A 259 -17.58 15.96 3.41
C VAL A 259 -18.82 16.60 4.02
N ASP A 260 -18.97 17.91 3.87
CA ASP A 260 -20.23 18.59 4.19
C ASP A 260 -21.31 18.20 3.16
N VAL A 261 -22.22 17.29 3.55
CA VAL A 261 -23.26 16.77 2.65
C VAL A 261 -24.56 17.58 2.75
N ASN A 262 -24.72 18.37 3.81
CA ASN A 262 -25.94 19.12 4.09
C ASN A 262 -25.79 20.64 3.85
N ASN A 263 -24.58 21.10 3.53
CA ASN A 263 -24.18 22.49 3.30
C ASN A 263 -24.33 23.39 4.54
N ASP A 264 -24.03 22.88 5.74
CA ASP A 264 -24.00 23.64 7.01
C ASP A 264 -22.62 24.20 7.38
N GLY A 265 -21.60 23.89 6.57
CA GLY A 265 -20.23 24.31 6.76
C GLY A 265 -19.42 23.40 7.69
N LYS A 266 -19.97 22.27 8.13
CA LYS A 266 -19.28 21.28 8.95
C LYS A 266 -19.11 19.97 8.17
N PRO A 267 -17.94 19.32 8.25
CA PRO A 267 -17.75 18.07 7.54
C PRO A 267 -18.51 16.92 8.22
N ASP A 268 -19.35 16.23 7.47
CA ASP A 268 -20.07 15.04 7.90
C ASP A 268 -19.28 13.77 7.56
N ILE A 269 -19.50 12.69 8.31
CA ILE A 269 -18.84 11.39 8.07
C ILE A 269 -19.82 10.45 7.36
N ILE A 270 -19.43 9.94 6.21
CA ILE A 270 -20.20 8.98 5.41
C ILE A 270 -19.46 7.65 5.40
N VAL A 271 -20.14 6.56 5.78
CA VAL A 271 -19.52 5.24 5.97
C VAL A 271 -20.26 4.18 5.17
N THR A 272 -19.53 3.36 4.43
CA THR A 272 -20.09 2.17 3.76
C THR A 272 -20.05 0.96 4.68
N ASN A 273 -21.17 0.25 4.80
CA ASN A 273 -21.33 -0.90 5.70
C ASN A 273 -21.52 -2.17 4.88
N GLU A 274 -20.48 -3.01 4.84
CA GLU A 274 -20.45 -4.25 4.05
C GLU A 274 -21.46 -5.25 4.59
N GLY A 275 -21.47 -5.46 5.91
CA GLY A 275 -22.27 -6.52 6.55
C GLY A 275 -23.77 -6.23 6.51
N SER A 276 -24.16 -4.95 6.67
CA SER A 276 -25.58 -4.55 6.60
C SER A 276 -26.05 -4.13 5.21
N ASN A 277 -25.16 -4.00 4.22
CA ASN A 277 -25.47 -3.46 2.88
C ASN A 277 -26.11 -2.05 2.95
N THR A 278 -25.60 -1.18 3.80
CA THR A 278 -26.12 0.19 4.02
C THR A 278 -25.03 1.25 3.98
N VAL A 279 -25.42 2.51 3.90
CA VAL A 279 -24.53 3.67 4.15
C VAL A 279 -25.01 4.38 5.42
N SER A 280 -24.07 4.71 6.30
CA SER A 280 -24.32 5.55 7.47
C SER A 280 -23.88 6.98 7.18
N VAL A 281 -24.66 7.95 7.65
CA VAL A 281 -24.33 9.39 7.56
C VAL A 281 -24.39 9.95 8.97
N LEU A 282 -23.25 10.41 9.47
CA LEU A 282 -23.10 10.98 10.80
C LEU A 282 -22.90 12.49 10.63
N LEU A 283 -23.91 13.26 11.04
CA LEU A 283 -23.89 14.70 10.89
C LEU A 283 -23.09 15.37 12.02
N ALA A 284 -22.22 16.31 11.65
CA ALA A 284 -21.52 17.12 12.63
C ALA A 284 -22.51 18.10 13.32
N CYS A 285 -22.39 18.28 14.64
CA CYS A 285 -23.29 19.14 15.43
C CYS A 285 -22.73 20.53 15.65
#